data_AF-A0A134A3I4-F1
#
_entry.id   AF-A0A134A3I4-F1
#
_cell.length_a   1.000
_cell.length_b   1.000
_cell.length_c   1.000
_cell.angle_alpha   90.00
_cell.angle_beta   90.00
_cell.angle_gamma   90.00
#
_symmetry.space_group_name_H-M   'P 1'
#
loop_
_entity.id
_entity.type
_entity.pdbx_description
1 polymer ?
#
loop_
_entity_poly.entity_id
_entity_poly.type
_entity_poly.pdbx_seq_one_letter_code
_entity_poly.pdbx_strand_id
1 'polypeptide(L)' 'MSQTSQKKTISFGVPCYNSAEYMDHCIGSILEGSGHAEDVQIVIVD' A
#
# COMPACT_ATOMS: atom_id res chain seq x y z
N MET A 1 19.38 23.56 12.61
CA MET A 1 18.96 22.15 12.63
C MET A 1 17.99 21.91 11.48
N SER A 2 18.47 21.36 10.35
CA SER A 2 17.60 20.88 9.28
C SER A 2 16.94 19.58 9.75
N GLN A 3 15.66 19.64 10.11
CA GLN A 3 14.88 18.44 10.38
C GLN A 3 14.72 17.71 9.04
N THR A 4 15.55 16.69 8.79
CA THR A 4 15.36 15.78 7.66
C THR A 4 14.08 15.01 7.93
N SER A 5 12.98 15.47 7.33
CA SER A 5 11.70 14.76 7.36
C SER A 5 11.92 13.43 6.63
N GLN A 6 12.18 12.37 7.39
CA GLN A 6 12.18 11.01 6.86
C GLN A 6 10.79 10.80 6.26
N LYS A 7 10.72 10.67 4.93
CA LYS A 7 9.47 10.40 4.21
C LYS A 7 8.88 9.14 4.84
N LYS A 8 7.74 9.27 5.52
CA LYS A 8 7.13 8.15 6.25
C LYS A 8 6.36 7.31 5.26
N THR A 9 6.91 6.17 4.88
CA THR A 9 6.21 5.21 4.01
C THR A 9 5.15 4.46 4.81
N ILE A 10 3.94 4.36 4.27
CA ILE A 10 2.86 3.54 4.81
C ILE A 10 2.85 2.21 4.06
N SER A 11 3.00 1.09 4.78
CA SER A 11 3.06 -0.26 4.20
C SER A 11 1.78 -1.04 4.51
N PHE A 12 1.08 -1.50 3.48
CA PHE A 12 -0.12 -2.34 3.57
C PHE A 12 0.26 -3.80 3.33
N GLY A 13 0.13 -4.65 4.35
CA GLY A 13 0.29 -6.10 4.21
C GLY A 13 -1.02 -6.75 3.75
N VAL A 14 -1.02 -7.34 2.56
CA VAL A 14 -2.19 -8.01 1.98
C VAL A 14 -1.94 -9.53 1.98
N PRO A 15 -2.56 -10.29 2.90
CA PRO A 15 -2.46 -11.74 2.93
C PRO A 15 -3.28 -12.36 1.79
N CYS A 16 -2.68 -13.26 1.02
CA CYS A 16 -3.24 -13.79 -0.21
C CYS A 16 -3.71 -15.26 -0.05
N TYR A 17 -4.65 -15.50 0.87
CA TYR A 17 -5.33 -16.80 0.93
C TYR A 17 -6.42 -16.89 -0.15
N ASN A 18 -6.12 -17.60 -1.24
CA ASN A 18 -7.09 -18.13 -2.21
C ASN A 18 -7.96 -17.11 -2.98
N SER A 19 -7.57 -15.83 -3.03
CA SER A 19 -8.39 -14.74 -3.60
C SER A 19 -7.61 -13.84 -4.56
N ALA A 20 -6.96 -14.43 -5.57
CA ALA A 20 -6.25 -13.66 -6.60
C ALA A 20 -7.14 -12.62 -7.29
N GLU A 21 -8.41 -12.95 -7.54
CA GLU A 21 -9.40 -12.02 -8.11
C GLU A 21 -9.76 -10.84 -7.18
N TYR A 22 -9.59 -10.98 -5.85
CA TYR A 22 -9.90 -9.90 -4.91
C TYR A 22 -8.73 -8.94 -4.71
N MET A 23 -7.51 -9.33 -5.09
CA MET A 23 -6.32 -8.48 -4.95
C MET A 23 -6.43 -7.21 -5.77
N ASP A 24 -6.92 -7.29 -7.01
CA ASP A 24 -7.08 -6.13 -7.88
C ASP A 24 -8.03 -5.10 -7.27
N HIS A 25 -9.14 -5.57 -6.68
CA HIS A 25 -10.09 -4.71 -6.00
C HIS A 25 -9.50 -4.08 -4.72
N CYS A 26 -8.76 -4.87 -3.93
CA CYS A 26 -8.11 -4.40 -2.71
C CYS A 26 -7.03 -3.34 -3.01
N ILE A 27 -6.14 -3.64 -3.96
CA ILE A 27 -5.06 -2.75 -4.40
C ILE A 27 -5.64 -1.46 -5.00
N GLY A 28 -6.64 -1.59 -5.89
CA GLY A 28 -7.33 -0.45 -6.48
C GLY A 28 -7.92 0.48 -5.43
N SER A 29 -8.61 -0.08 -4.43
CA SER A 29 -9.18 0.70 -3.33
C SER A 29 -8.12 1.44 -2.50
N ILE A 30 -6.95 0.83 -2.27
CA ILE A 30 -5.83 1.48 -1.55
C ILE A 30 -5.22 2.61 -2.39
N LEU A 31 -5.05 2.41 -3.70
CA LEU A 31 -4.50 3.42 -4.60
C LEU A 31 -5.44 4.62 -4.76
N GLU A 32 -6.74 4.38 -4.95
CA GLU A 32 -7.75 5.45 -5.00
C GLU A 32 -7.87 6.17 -3.65
N GLY A 33 -7.94 5.42 -2.54
CA GLY A 33 -8.04 5.98 -1.19
C GLY A 33 -6.83 6.79 -0.75
N SER A 34 -5.64 6.46 -1.28
CA SER A 34 -4.42 7.24 -1.06
C SER A 34 -4.23 8.40 -2.05
N GLY A 35 -5.08 8.52 -3.07
CA GLY A 35 -4.91 9.51 -4.12
C GLY A 35 -3.64 9.29 -4.95
N HIS A 36 -3.21 8.03 -5.11
CA HIS A 36 -1.97 7.65 -5.78
C HIS A 36 -0.71 8.24 -5.13
N ALA A 37 -0.68 8.31 -3.81
CA ALA A 37 0.46 8.83 -3.08
C ALA A 37 1.72 7.96 -3.25
N GLU A 38 2.85 8.61 -3.43
CA GLU A 38 4.16 7.99 -3.69
C GLU A 38 4.86 7.44 -2.42
N ASP A 39 4.27 7.63 -1.25
CA ASP A 39 4.71 7.07 0.03
C ASP A 39 3.91 5.83 0.47
N VAL A 40 3.11 5.26 -0.43
CA VAL A 40 2.35 4.03 -0.19
C VAL A 40 3.08 2.82 -0.77
N GLN A 41 3.22 1.79 0.06
CA GLN A 41 3.78 0.50 -0.32
C GLN A 41 2.75 -0.60 -0.05
N ILE A 42 2.57 -1.50 -1.01
CA ILE A 42 1.71 -2.68 -0.86
C ILE A 42 2.60 -3.92 -0.89
N VAL A 43 2.49 -4.75 0.14
CA VAL A 43 3.26 -5.98 0.31
C VAL A 43 2.28 -7.15 0.30
N ILE A 44 2.36 -7.97 -0.74
CA ILE A 44 1.54 -9.18 -0.88
C ILE A 44 2.27 -10.34 -0.19
N VAL A 45 1.59 -11.01 0.73
CA VAL A 45 2.12 -12.16 1.48
C VAL A 45 1.24 -13.37 1.19
N ASP A 46 1.84 -14.46 0.71
CA ASP A 46 1.18 -15.77 0.58
C ASP A 46 1.19 -16.52 1.93
#